data_AF-A0A453JPG9-F1
#
_entry.id   AF-A0A453JPG9-F1
#
_cell.length_a   1.000
_cell.length_b   1.000
_cell.length_c   1.000
_cell.angle_alpha   90.00
_cell.angle_beta   90.00
_cell.angle_gamma   90.00
#
_symmetry.space_group_name_H-M   'P 1'
#
loop_
_entity.id
_entity.type
_entity.pdbx_description
1 polymer ?
#
loop_
_entity_poly.entity_id
_entity_poly.type
_entity_poly.pdbx_seq_one_letter_code
_entity_poly.pdbx_strand_id
1 'polypeptide(L)'
;MTWAATLDYGRKTKNEDIRPGPLRPANIIRNKFPTYKNGSNGIVIKLADGPEVPPLKEVVAKETEELLDRRQRFSVRELAMKFEKGLNTATLLSKEVKWRQVALLERDILLKNLKSVLESLRGQVTGKTKDEIEESISMVEILAVQLSKREAELIQQKTEVTELAKSLKLASEDAKRIVEEERVNANTEVESARSAVQRVQEALQEHEKMSKRTGKQDMEELKKEVRVARRIKMLHCPSKAMDLENEIKTLRKTFTEKSVDCVNLLKELELHKRLKGNDIPVFDLEGLQCLGSMLHIVCQNGTPMDFSNISVQWFRIHPKESNKEIISG
;
A
#
# COMPACT_ATOMS: atom_id res chain seq x y z
N MET A 1 -4.06 -61.70 -19.31
CA MET A 1 -4.45 -60.28 -19.25
C MET A 1 -5.88 -60.21 -18.74
N THR A 2 -6.11 -59.74 -17.51
CA THR A 2 -7.42 -59.38 -16.93
C THR A 2 -7.23 -59.18 -15.42
N TRP A 3 -7.78 -58.24 -14.64
CA TRP A 3 -8.69 -57.08 -14.77
C TRP A 3 -8.32 -56.15 -13.59
N ALA A 4 -8.41 -54.84 -13.76
CA ALA A 4 -8.49 -53.91 -12.62
C ALA A 4 -9.65 -52.95 -12.89
N ALA A 5 -10.65 -53.04 -12.02
CA ALA A 5 -11.89 -52.29 -12.09
C ALA A 5 -11.69 -50.85 -11.59
N THR A 6 -12.27 -49.95 -12.37
CA THR A 6 -12.51 -48.53 -12.18
C THR A 6 -13.38 -48.21 -10.96
N LEU A 7 -13.06 -47.12 -10.28
CA LEU A 7 -14.05 -46.23 -9.67
C LEU A 7 -13.59 -44.78 -9.86
N ASP A 8 -14.16 -44.18 -10.88
CA ASP A 8 -14.12 -42.78 -11.25
C ASP A 8 -15.25 -42.04 -10.50
N TYR A 9 -14.97 -40.87 -9.94
CA TYR A 9 -15.97 -39.84 -9.73
C TYR A 9 -15.31 -38.47 -9.91
N GLY A 10 -15.63 -37.84 -11.04
CA GLY A 10 -16.06 -36.44 -11.01
C GLY A 10 -15.11 -35.42 -11.61
N ARG A 11 -14.73 -35.60 -12.87
CA ARG A 11 -14.27 -34.53 -13.76
C ARG A 11 -15.29 -33.38 -13.84
N LYS A 12 -14.86 -32.15 -13.54
CA LYS A 12 -15.31 -30.94 -14.25
C LYS A 12 -14.08 -30.14 -14.69
N THR A 13 -13.76 -30.29 -15.97
CA THR A 13 -12.82 -29.48 -16.74
C THR A 13 -13.41 -28.10 -17.05
N LYS A 14 -12.57 -27.05 -16.97
CA LYS A 14 -12.39 -25.97 -17.97
C LYS A 14 -11.22 -25.11 -17.46
N ASN A 15 -10.02 -25.36 -17.98
CA ASN A 15 -9.32 -24.49 -18.95
C ASN A 15 -8.98 -23.11 -18.36
N GLU A 16 -7.72 -22.89 -18.00
CA GLU A 16 -6.79 -22.09 -18.81
C GLU A 16 -5.42 -22.04 -18.12
N ASP A 17 -4.38 -22.27 -18.92
CA ASP A 17 -2.97 -22.11 -18.56
C ASP A 17 -2.69 -20.67 -18.12
N ILE A 18 -2.23 -20.47 -16.88
CA ILE A 18 -1.68 -19.17 -16.46
C ILE A 18 -0.26 -19.38 -15.93
N ARG A 19 0.67 -19.19 -16.88
CA ARG A 19 2.07 -18.82 -16.67
C ARG A 19 2.19 -17.73 -15.59
N PRO A 20 3.11 -17.81 -14.61
CA PRO A 20 3.28 -16.74 -13.63
C PRO A 20 3.93 -15.52 -14.29
N GLY A 21 3.10 -14.51 -14.59
CA GLY A 21 3.54 -13.15 -14.91
C GLY A 21 3.73 -12.31 -13.63
N PRO A 22 4.47 -11.19 -13.70
CA PRO A 22 4.99 -10.50 -12.53
C PRO A 22 3.89 -9.94 -11.63
N LEU A 23 4.04 -10.20 -10.33
CA LEU A 23 3.20 -9.67 -9.25
C LEU A 23 3.13 -8.14 -9.35
N ARG A 24 1.92 -7.62 -9.55
CA ARG A 24 1.67 -6.17 -9.38
C ARG A 24 1.81 -5.82 -7.89
N PRO A 25 2.42 -4.68 -7.54
CA PRO A 25 2.54 -4.26 -6.15
C PRO A 25 1.18 -4.08 -5.49
N ALA A 26 1.03 -4.65 -4.29
CA ALA A 26 -0.08 -4.35 -3.40
C ALA A 26 -0.07 -2.85 -3.04
N ASN A 27 -1.23 -2.21 -3.13
CA ASN A 27 -1.43 -0.80 -2.81
C ASN A 27 -1.18 -0.56 -1.32
N ILE A 28 -0.01 -0.03 -1.00
CA ILE A 28 0.27 0.63 0.27
C ILE A 28 -0.37 2.04 0.19
N ILE A 29 -0.94 2.48 1.32
CA ILE A 29 -1.39 3.86 1.65
C ILE A 29 -2.81 4.25 1.18
N ARG A 30 -3.77 4.25 2.12
CA ARG A 30 -4.78 5.33 2.17
C ARG A 30 -5.33 5.59 3.58
N ASN A 31 -4.52 6.23 4.42
CA ASN A 31 -5.06 7.13 5.45
C ASN A 31 -5.59 8.39 4.76
N LYS A 32 -6.86 8.42 4.34
CA LYS A 32 -7.51 9.67 3.87
C LYS A 32 -8.93 9.76 4.42
N PHE A 33 -9.26 10.94 4.94
CA PHE A 33 -10.59 11.33 5.41
C PHE A 33 -11.69 11.04 4.37
N PRO A 34 -12.95 10.85 4.81
CA PRO A 34 -14.08 10.57 3.91
C PRO A 34 -14.15 11.59 2.78
N THR A 35 -14.18 11.12 1.53
CA THR A 35 -14.25 12.00 0.36
C THR A 35 -15.70 12.19 -0.03
N TYR A 36 -16.27 13.35 0.29
CA TYR A 36 -17.58 13.77 -0.20
C TYR A 36 -17.43 14.38 -1.59
N LYS A 37 -18.33 14.06 -2.52
CA LYS A 37 -18.56 14.85 -3.74
C LYS A 37 -19.99 15.37 -3.73
N ASN A 38 -20.16 16.67 -3.93
CA ASN A 38 -21.48 17.27 -4.11
C ASN A 38 -22.04 16.82 -5.47
N GLY A 39 -23.15 16.09 -5.45
CA GLY A 39 -24.01 15.97 -6.61
C GLY A 39 -24.67 17.33 -6.89
N SER A 40 -24.92 17.63 -8.16
CA SER A 40 -25.44 18.92 -8.64
C SER A 40 -26.82 19.33 -8.09
N ASN A 41 -27.47 18.51 -7.26
CA ASN A 41 -28.77 18.80 -6.64
C ASN A 41 -28.76 18.75 -5.09
N GLY A 42 -27.61 18.98 -4.43
CA GLY A 42 -27.55 19.19 -2.98
C GLY A 42 -27.74 17.94 -2.10
N ILE A 43 -27.73 16.73 -2.67
CA ILE A 43 -27.76 15.47 -1.91
C ILE A 43 -26.34 14.93 -1.74
N VAL A 44 -25.92 14.74 -0.49
CA VAL A 44 -24.65 14.10 -0.12
C VAL A 44 -24.83 12.58 -0.16
N ILE A 45 -24.18 11.90 -1.09
CA ILE A 45 -24.20 10.42 -1.17
C ILE A 45 -22.95 9.88 -0.44
N LYS A 46 -23.17 9.15 0.67
CA LYS A 46 -22.15 8.27 1.25
C LYS A 46 -21.96 7.07 0.30
N LEU A 47 -20.74 6.87 -0.19
CA LEU A 47 -20.35 5.60 -0.80
C LEU A 47 -20.29 4.57 0.33
N ALA A 48 -21.06 3.48 0.20
CA ALA A 48 -21.10 2.40 1.19
C ALA A 48 -19.70 1.82 1.40
N ASP A 49 -19.29 1.72 2.67
CA ASP A 49 -18.09 0.98 3.06
C ASP A 49 -18.21 -0.46 2.56
N GLY A 50 -17.16 -0.93 1.87
CA GLY A 50 -17.00 -2.34 1.56
C GLY A 50 -16.93 -3.18 2.83
N PRO A 51 -17.03 -4.52 2.72
CA PRO A 51 -17.07 -5.40 3.88
C PRO A 51 -15.88 -5.14 4.79
N GLU A 52 -16.17 -4.84 6.05
CA GLU A 52 -15.23 -4.51 7.11
C GLU A 52 -14.30 -5.71 7.30
N VAL A 53 -13.09 -5.62 6.74
CA VAL A 53 -12.08 -6.66 6.91
C VAL A 53 -11.71 -6.66 8.39
N PRO A 54 -11.81 -7.80 9.10
CA PRO A 54 -11.56 -7.83 10.54
C PRO A 54 -10.18 -7.25 10.87
N PRO A 55 -10.06 -6.45 11.93
CA PRO A 55 -8.80 -5.83 12.31
C PRO A 55 -7.70 -6.90 12.48
N LEU A 56 -6.47 -6.59 12.05
CA LEU A 56 -5.35 -7.54 12.04
C LEU A 56 -5.14 -8.27 13.38
N LYS A 57 -5.40 -7.57 14.49
CA LYS A 57 -5.33 -8.15 15.84
C LYS A 57 -6.35 -9.27 16.06
N GLU A 58 -7.55 -9.14 15.50
CA GLU A 58 -8.61 -10.15 15.56
C GLU A 58 -8.31 -11.32 14.64
N VAL A 59 -7.76 -11.06 13.44
CA VAL A 59 -7.30 -12.12 12.53
C VAL A 59 -6.21 -12.97 13.19
N VAL A 60 -5.19 -12.32 13.77
CA VAL A 60 -4.12 -13.00 14.51
C VAL A 60 -4.68 -13.77 15.71
N ALA A 61 -5.62 -13.19 16.46
CA ALA A 61 -6.22 -13.87 17.61
C ALA A 61 -6.98 -15.14 17.18
N LYS A 62 -7.82 -15.05 16.14
CA LYS A 62 -8.54 -16.21 15.59
C LYS A 62 -7.59 -17.27 15.06
N GLU A 63 -6.56 -16.88 14.33
CA GLU A 63 -5.56 -17.81 13.80
C GLU A 63 -4.75 -18.48 14.93
N THR A 64 -4.40 -17.75 16.00
CA THR A 64 -3.76 -18.34 17.17
C THR A 64 -4.66 -19.32 17.92
N GLU A 65 -5.96 -19.03 17.99
CA GLU A 65 -6.94 -19.91 18.61
C GLU A 65 -7.17 -21.18 17.78
N GLU A 66 -7.25 -21.06 16.44
CA GLU A 66 -7.30 -22.20 15.52
C GLU A 66 -6.04 -23.07 15.57
N LEU A 67 -4.85 -22.47 15.69
CA LEU A 67 -3.59 -23.20 15.85
C LEU A 67 -3.52 -23.94 17.21
N LEU A 68 -4.07 -23.34 18.27
CA LEU A 68 -4.17 -23.96 19.59
C LEU A 68 -5.18 -25.11 19.62
N ASP A 69 -6.35 -24.96 18.98
CA ASP A 69 -7.34 -26.04 18.86
C ASP A 69 -6.78 -27.21 18.02
N ARG A 70 -6.07 -26.90 16.93
CA ARG A 70 -5.40 -27.92 16.10
C ARG A 70 -4.32 -28.67 16.87
N ARG A 71 -3.66 -28.04 17.85
CA ARG A 71 -2.71 -28.69 18.77
C ARG A 71 -3.39 -29.67 19.73
N GLN A 72 -4.70 -29.54 19.96
CA GLN A 72 -5.46 -30.32 20.94
C GLN A 72 -6.06 -31.64 20.39
N ARG A 73 -6.12 -31.83 19.07
CA ARG A 73 -6.44 -33.14 18.45
C ARG A 73 -5.30 -34.13 18.69
N PHE A 74 -5.36 -34.86 19.81
CA PHE A 74 -4.28 -35.71 20.35
C PHE A 74 -2.91 -35.05 20.26
N SER A 75 -2.41 -34.52 21.39
CA SER A 75 -1.04 -34.04 21.42
C SER A 75 -0.13 -35.13 20.83
N VAL A 76 0.79 -34.78 19.91
CA VAL A 76 1.77 -35.72 19.33
C VAL A 76 2.44 -36.56 20.41
N ARG A 77 2.60 -35.97 21.60
CA ARG A 77 3.08 -36.63 22.82
C ARG A 77 2.17 -37.76 23.32
N GLU A 78 0.86 -37.57 23.35
CA GLU A 78 -0.10 -38.62 23.73
C GLU A 78 -0.13 -39.75 22.72
N LEU A 79 -0.06 -39.43 21.42
CA LEU A 79 0.00 -40.43 20.36
C LEU A 79 1.29 -41.26 20.46
N ALA A 80 2.43 -40.61 20.68
CA ALA A 80 3.71 -41.26 20.92
C ALA A 80 3.68 -42.17 22.15
N MET A 81 3.12 -41.71 23.28
CA MET A 81 2.98 -42.52 24.49
C MET A 81 2.10 -43.75 24.27
N LYS A 82 0.99 -43.62 23.54
CA LYS A 82 0.12 -44.76 23.20
C LYS A 82 0.86 -45.78 22.32
N PHE A 83 1.64 -45.28 21.36
CA PHE A 83 2.41 -46.11 20.45
C PHE A 83 3.53 -46.88 21.18
N GLU A 84 4.27 -46.20 22.05
CA GLU A 84 5.34 -46.79 22.86
C GLU A 84 4.79 -47.84 23.83
N LYS A 85 3.65 -47.57 24.48
CA LYS A 85 2.93 -48.58 25.27
C LYS A 85 2.55 -49.79 24.43
N GLY A 86 1.98 -49.59 23.25
CA GLY A 86 1.61 -50.66 22.33
C GLY A 86 2.81 -51.52 21.91
N LEU A 87 3.94 -50.90 21.60
CA LEU A 87 5.19 -51.58 21.25
C LEU A 87 5.74 -52.40 22.43
N ASN A 88 5.71 -51.84 23.65
CA ASN A 88 6.12 -52.54 24.86
C ASN A 88 5.21 -53.74 25.16
N THR A 89 3.90 -53.60 25.00
CA THR A 89 2.96 -54.72 25.13
C THR A 89 3.23 -55.82 24.09
N ALA A 90 3.47 -55.45 22.83
CA ALA A 90 3.78 -56.41 21.77
C ALA A 90 5.08 -57.19 22.03
N THR A 91 6.12 -56.52 22.55
CA THR A 91 7.38 -57.17 22.90
C THR A 91 7.26 -58.09 24.12
N LEU A 92 6.44 -57.73 25.11
CA LEU A 92 6.08 -58.60 26.25
C LEU A 92 5.34 -59.86 25.78
N LEU A 93 4.31 -59.70 24.94
CA LEU A 93 3.56 -60.82 24.36
C LEU A 93 4.47 -61.74 23.53
N SER A 94 5.43 -61.18 22.79
CA SER A 94 6.41 -61.97 22.05
C SER A 94 7.27 -62.85 22.98
N LYS A 95 7.66 -62.36 24.17
CA LYS A 95 8.40 -63.16 25.16
C LYS A 95 7.51 -64.24 25.79
N GLU A 96 6.27 -63.92 26.14
CA GLU A 96 5.29 -64.87 26.67
C GLU A 96 5.06 -66.05 25.69
N VAL A 97 4.94 -65.77 24.39
CA VAL A 97 4.81 -66.80 23.35
C VAL A 97 6.01 -67.75 23.30
N LYS A 98 7.22 -67.29 23.61
CA LYS A 98 8.41 -68.16 23.68
C LYS A 98 8.31 -69.18 24.81
N TRP A 99 7.85 -68.77 26.00
CA TRP A 99 7.67 -69.67 27.14
C TRP A 99 6.56 -70.70 26.89
N ARG A 100 5.46 -70.28 26.26
CA ARG A 100 4.38 -71.19 25.85
C ARG A 100 4.85 -72.27 24.88
N GLN A 101 5.81 -71.96 24.00
CA GLN A 101 6.41 -72.96 23.11
C GLN A 101 7.17 -74.05 23.88
N VAL A 102 7.92 -73.68 24.92
CA VAL A 102 8.66 -74.65 25.75
C VAL A 102 7.68 -75.58 26.49
N ALA A 103 6.61 -75.02 27.05
CA ALA A 103 5.57 -75.80 27.72
C ALA A 103 4.84 -76.77 26.77
N LEU A 104 4.68 -76.42 25.49
CA LEU A 104 4.09 -77.32 24.48
C LEU A 104 4.95 -78.56 24.22
N LEU A 105 6.29 -78.39 24.19
CA LEU A 105 7.21 -79.52 24.00
C LEU A 105 7.16 -80.50 25.19
N GLU A 106 7.08 -79.99 26.42
CA GLU A 106 6.95 -80.81 27.63
C GLU A 106 5.61 -81.57 27.67
N ARG A 107 4.53 -80.92 27.23
CA ARG A 107 3.20 -81.53 27.09
C ARG A 107 3.22 -82.73 26.14
N ASP A 108 3.91 -82.63 25.00
CA ASP A 108 4.00 -83.71 24.02
C ASP A 108 4.72 -84.94 24.57
N ILE A 109 5.78 -84.71 25.35
CA ILE A 109 6.49 -85.77 26.06
C ILE A 109 5.55 -86.45 27.06
N LEU A 110 4.76 -85.68 27.82
CA LEU A 110 3.82 -86.21 28.79
C LEU A 110 2.71 -87.05 28.14
N LEU A 111 2.12 -86.58 27.04
CA LEU A 111 1.11 -87.33 26.27
C LEU A 111 1.67 -88.64 25.72
N LYS A 112 2.90 -88.61 25.19
CA LYS A 112 3.59 -89.80 24.69
C LYS A 112 3.85 -90.81 25.79
N ASN A 113 4.30 -90.34 26.96
CA ASN A 113 4.53 -91.18 28.13
C ASN A 113 3.23 -91.80 28.63
N LEU A 114 2.16 -91.00 28.77
CA LEU A 114 0.84 -91.48 29.18
C LEU A 114 0.32 -92.57 28.24
N LYS A 115 0.41 -92.36 26.92
CA LYS A 115 0.04 -93.38 25.93
C LYS A 115 0.85 -94.65 26.11
N SER A 116 2.17 -94.57 26.27
CA SER A 116 3.03 -95.74 26.46
C SER A 116 2.69 -96.55 27.72
N VAL A 117 2.36 -95.88 28.82
CA VAL A 117 1.94 -96.51 30.08
C VAL A 117 0.59 -97.21 29.91
N LEU A 118 -0.38 -96.56 29.26
CA LEU A 118 -1.68 -97.16 28.96
C LEU A 118 -1.55 -98.36 28.00
N GLU A 119 -0.69 -98.28 26.99
CA GLU A 119 -0.41 -99.42 26.09
C GLU A 119 0.24 -100.60 26.82
N SER A 120 1.13 -100.32 27.78
CA SER A 120 1.77 -101.34 28.61
C SER A 120 0.77 -102.01 29.54
N LEU A 121 -0.11 -101.22 30.17
CA LEU A 121 -1.22 -101.71 31.00
C LEU A 121 -2.20 -102.55 30.18
N ARG A 122 -2.58 -102.11 28.96
CA ARG A 122 -3.48 -102.86 28.07
C ARG A 122 -3.01 -104.29 27.82
N GLY A 123 -1.70 -104.53 27.72
CA GLY A 123 -1.11 -105.85 27.54
C GLY A 123 -1.17 -106.75 28.78
N GLN A 124 -1.44 -106.18 29.97
CA GLN A 124 -1.44 -106.87 31.26
C GLN A 124 -2.86 -107.13 31.83
N VAL A 125 -3.90 -106.51 31.29
CA VAL A 125 -5.29 -106.62 31.80
C VAL A 125 -6.23 -107.31 30.79
N THR A 126 -7.32 -107.89 31.29
CA THR A 126 -8.30 -108.65 30.49
C THR A 126 -9.75 -108.32 30.89
N GLY A 127 -10.70 -108.58 29.98
CA GLY A 127 -12.12 -108.31 30.21
C GLY A 127 -12.43 -106.82 30.25
N LYS A 128 -13.38 -106.41 31.11
CA LYS A 128 -13.94 -105.05 31.16
C LYS A 128 -12.89 -103.95 31.39
N THR A 129 -11.87 -104.22 32.22
CA THR A 129 -10.79 -103.25 32.49
C THR A 129 -9.91 -103.00 31.27
N LYS A 130 -9.79 -103.98 30.36
CA LYS A 130 -9.10 -103.80 29.09
C LYS A 130 -9.86 -102.84 28.18
N ASP A 131 -11.18 -102.98 28.10
CA ASP A 131 -12.04 -102.11 27.29
C ASP A 131 -11.98 -100.65 27.77
N GLU A 132 -11.97 -100.43 29.09
CA GLU A 132 -11.80 -99.10 29.72
C GLU A 132 -10.42 -98.47 29.41
N ILE A 133 -9.36 -99.29 29.34
CA ILE A 133 -8.02 -98.83 28.93
C ILE A 133 -7.98 -98.51 27.44
N GLU A 134 -8.64 -99.30 26.59
CA GLU A 134 -8.74 -99.04 25.15
C GLU A 134 -9.46 -97.70 24.89
N GLU A 135 -10.56 -97.42 25.61
CA GLU A 135 -11.25 -96.14 25.57
C GLU A 135 -10.34 -95.00 26.05
N SER A 136 -9.59 -95.20 27.14
CA SER A 136 -8.63 -94.22 27.65
C SER A 136 -7.51 -93.92 26.65
N ILE A 137 -6.99 -94.93 25.94
CA ILE A 137 -6.02 -94.76 24.85
C ILE A 137 -6.63 -93.94 23.73
N SER A 138 -7.87 -94.25 23.32
CA SER A 138 -8.58 -93.49 22.29
C SER A 138 -8.77 -92.02 22.68
N MET A 139 -9.16 -91.74 23.94
CA MET A 139 -9.25 -90.37 24.46
C MET A 139 -7.91 -89.64 24.41
N VAL A 140 -6.81 -90.31 24.76
CA VAL A 140 -5.46 -89.74 24.68
C VAL A 140 -5.08 -89.42 23.22
N GLU A 141 -5.46 -90.24 22.26
CA GLU A 141 -5.23 -89.98 20.83
C GLU A 141 -6.05 -88.80 20.31
N ILE A 142 -7.33 -88.71 20.69
CA ILE A 142 -8.19 -87.57 20.34
C ILE A 142 -7.60 -86.27 20.93
N LEU A 143 -7.18 -86.31 22.19
CA LEU A 143 -6.53 -85.18 22.85
C LEU A 143 -5.25 -84.75 22.12
N ALA A 144 -4.40 -85.70 21.74
CA ALA A 144 -3.17 -85.42 20.98
C ALA A 144 -3.48 -84.69 19.66
N VAL A 145 -4.46 -85.16 18.88
CA VAL A 145 -4.87 -84.52 17.62
C VAL A 145 -5.39 -83.09 17.84
N GLN A 146 -6.27 -82.88 18.82
CA GLN A 146 -6.80 -81.55 19.14
C GLN A 146 -5.70 -80.58 19.57
N LEU A 147 -4.77 -81.07 20.36
CA LEU A 147 -3.65 -80.31 20.90
C LEU A 147 -2.61 -79.94 19.83
N SER A 148 -2.37 -80.81 18.84
CA SER A 148 -1.54 -80.49 17.67
C SER A 148 -2.20 -79.46 16.76
N LYS A 149 -3.52 -79.53 16.55
CA LYS A 149 -4.26 -78.52 15.76
C LYS A 149 -4.13 -77.13 16.39
N ARG A 150 -4.35 -77.04 17.71
CA ARG A 150 -4.24 -75.77 18.45
C ARG A 150 -2.82 -75.21 18.43
N GLU A 151 -1.82 -76.07 18.42
CA GLU A 151 -0.41 -75.67 18.30
C GLU A 151 -0.08 -75.10 16.91
N ALA A 152 -0.58 -75.69 15.83
CA ALA A 152 -0.40 -75.15 14.49
C ALA A 152 -0.99 -73.74 14.36
N GLU A 153 -2.20 -73.51 14.91
CA GLU A 153 -2.84 -72.19 14.97
C GLU A 153 -1.99 -71.19 15.78
N LEU A 154 -1.40 -71.62 16.90
CA LEU A 154 -0.55 -70.76 17.74
C LEU A 154 0.77 -70.39 17.04
N ILE A 155 1.38 -71.34 16.32
CA ILE A 155 2.58 -71.08 15.51
C ILE A 155 2.27 -70.07 14.39
N GLN A 156 1.11 -70.20 13.73
CA GLN A 156 0.66 -69.22 12.73
C GLN A 156 0.43 -67.83 13.34
N GLN A 157 -0.28 -67.74 14.47
CA GLN A 157 -0.47 -66.45 15.14
C GLN A 157 0.86 -65.81 15.55
N LYS A 158 1.84 -66.60 15.98
CA LYS A 158 3.18 -66.13 16.31
C LYS A 158 3.88 -65.54 15.09
N THR A 159 3.85 -66.19 13.93
CA THR A 159 4.49 -65.64 12.72
C THR A 159 3.83 -64.34 12.30
N GLU A 160 2.51 -64.27 12.28
CA GLU A 160 1.74 -63.06 11.98
C GLU A 160 2.07 -61.91 12.97
N VAL A 161 2.08 -62.18 14.28
CA VAL A 161 2.47 -61.19 15.30
C VAL A 161 3.90 -60.73 15.13
N THR A 162 4.83 -61.62 14.76
CA THR A 162 6.23 -61.23 14.52
C THR A 162 6.39 -60.34 13.29
N GLU A 163 5.66 -60.60 12.21
CA GLU A 163 5.67 -59.76 11.01
C GLU A 163 5.00 -58.40 11.27
N LEU A 164 3.90 -58.37 12.02
CA LEU A 164 3.27 -57.12 12.48
C LEU A 164 4.22 -56.30 13.35
N ALA A 165 4.95 -56.93 14.27
CA ALA A 165 5.93 -56.24 15.13
C ALA A 165 7.08 -55.62 14.31
N LYS A 166 7.58 -56.33 13.29
CA LYS A 166 8.60 -55.79 12.35
C LYS A 166 8.05 -54.60 11.57
N SER A 167 6.85 -54.73 11.01
CA SER A 167 6.18 -53.68 10.24
C SER A 167 5.90 -52.44 11.10
N LEU A 168 5.44 -52.64 12.34
CA LEU A 168 5.20 -51.57 13.31
C LEU A 168 6.49 -50.84 13.70
N LYS A 169 7.58 -51.59 13.89
CA LYS A 169 8.90 -51.02 14.17
C LYS A 169 9.39 -50.15 13.01
N LEU A 170 9.32 -50.67 11.78
CA LEU A 170 9.72 -49.94 10.59
C LEU A 170 8.89 -48.66 10.42
N ALA A 171 7.56 -48.76 10.52
CA ALA A 171 6.67 -47.60 10.43
C ALA A 171 6.95 -46.56 11.53
N SER A 172 7.30 -47.01 12.75
CA SER A 172 7.69 -46.10 13.85
C SER A 172 8.99 -45.36 13.57
N GLU A 173 10.00 -46.05 13.04
CA GLU A 173 11.29 -45.44 12.68
C GLU A 173 11.11 -44.47 11.51
N ASP A 174 10.29 -44.82 10.53
CA ASP A 174 9.95 -43.99 9.38
C ASP A 174 9.24 -42.70 9.81
N ALA A 175 8.22 -42.81 10.67
CA ALA A 175 7.52 -41.66 11.23
C ALA A 175 8.45 -40.75 12.03
N LYS A 176 9.37 -41.31 12.83
CA LYS A 176 10.38 -40.53 13.55
C LYS A 176 11.30 -39.75 12.60
N ARG A 177 11.72 -40.37 11.50
CA ARG A 177 12.58 -39.74 10.51
C ARG A 177 11.88 -38.56 9.84
N ILE A 178 10.63 -38.76 9.38
CA ILE A 178 9.82 -37.71 8.74
C ILE A 178 9.62 -36.53 9.70
N VAL A 179 9.28 -36.80 10.97
CA VAL A 179 9.09 -35.74 11.96
C VAL A 179 10.36 -34.92 12.19
N GLU A 180 11.52 -35.57 12.29
CA GLU A 180 12.79 -34.85 12.50
C GLU A 180 13.21 -34.07 11.26
N GLU A 181 13.00 -34.61 10.06
CA GLU A 181 13.25 -33.91 8.79
C GLU A 181 12.39 -32.64 8.68
N GLU A 182 11.09 -32.74 8.91
CA GLU A 182 10.19 -31.59 8.92
C GLU A 182 10.55 -30.57 10.01
N ARG A 183 11.00 -31.03 11.18
CA ARG A 183 11.48 -30.16 12.26
C ARG A 183 12.72 -29.38 11.83
N VAL A 184 13.67 -30.03 11.17
CA VAL A 184 14.87 -29.38 10.64
C VAL A 184 14.50 -28.39 9.54
N ASN A 185 13.65 -28.79 8.59
CA ASN A 185 13.17 -27.91 7.52
C ASN A 185 12.51 -26.65 8.08
N ALA A 186 11.55 -26.81 9.01
CA ALA A 186 10.89 -25.68 9.66
C ALA A 186 11.88 -24.75 10.38
N ASN A 187 12.88 -25.30 11.09
CA ASN A 187 13.90 -24.48 11.74
C ASN A 187 14.74 -23.69 10.72
N THR A 188 15.11 -24.31 9.59
CA THR A 188 15.87 -23.62 8.54
C THR A 188 15.07 -22.50 7.89
N GLU A 189 13.76 -22.70 7.67
CA GLU A 189 12.87 -21.68 7.13
C GLU A 189 12.69 -20.51 8.12
N VAL A 190 12.49 -20.82 9.40
CA VAL A 190 12.41 -19.81 10.47
C VAL A 190 13.70 -19.00 10.56
N GLU A 191 14.86 -19.64 10.49
CA GLU A 191 16.14 -18.94 10.59
C GLU A 191 16.44 -18.08 9.35
N SER A 192 16.06 -18.57 8.16
CA SER A 192 16.09 -17.79 6.92
C SER A 192 15.19 -16.55 7.01
N ALA A 193 13.96 -16.70 7.50
CA ALA A 193 13.03 -15.60 7.71
C ALA A 193 13.56 -14.58 8.74
N ARG A 194 14.12 -15.06 9.86
CA ARG A 194 14.78 -14.20 10.87
C ARG A 194 15.93 -13.40 10.28
N SER A 195 16.79 -14.05 9.49
CA SER A 195 17.89 -13.40 8.79
C SER A 195 17.40 -12.32 7.81
N ALA A 196 16.31 -12.57 7.09
CA ALA A 196 15.71 -11.59 6.19
C ALA A 196 15.12 -10.40 6.97
N VAL A 197 14.42 -10.64 8.07
CA VAL A 197 13.89 -9.59 8.95
C VAL A 197 15.02 -8.73 9.51
N GLN A 198 16.13 -9.35 9.94
CA GLN A 198 17.27 -8.62 10.46
C GLN A 198 17.89 -7.70 9.39
N ARG A 199 18.07 -8.16 8.15
CA ARG A 199 18.55 -7.32 7.05
C ARG A 199 17.63 -6.12 6.78
N VAL A 200 16.31 -6.34 6.79
CA VAL A 200 15.33 -5.25 6.62
C VAL A 200 15.42 -4.25 7.77
N GLN A 201 15.55 -4.74 9.00
CA GLN A 201 15.70 -3.90 10.17
C GLN A 201 16.96 -3.03 10.09
N GLU A 202 18.10 -3.61 9.70
CA GLU A 202 19.36 -2.89 9.50
C GLU A 202 19.23 -1.82 8.41
N ALA A 203 18.66 -2.17 7.25
CA ALA A 203 18.42 -1.24 6.15
C ALA A 203 17.49 -0.07 6.55
N LEU A 204 16.45 -0.34 7.35
CA LEU A 204 15.56 0.69 7.88
C LEU A 204 16.28 1.63 8.84
N GLN A 205 17.12 1.10 9.73
CA GLN A 205 17.91 1.93 10.65
C GLN A 205 18.92 2.81 9.90
N GLU A 206 19.56 2.29 8.86
CA GLU A 206 20.45 3.07 8.00
C GLU A 206 19.69 4.17 7.25
N HIS A 207 18.54 3.84 6.66
CA HIS A 207 17.69 4.82 5.98
C HIS A 207 17.22 5.93 6.93
N GLU A 208 16.84 5.60 8.16
CA GLU A 208 16.45 6.58 9.18
C GLU A 208 17.62 7.51 9.55
N LYS A 209 18.83 6.96 9.73
CA LYS A 209 20.05 7.75 10.00
C LYS A 209 20.38 8.69 8.84
N MET A 210 20.27 8.19 7.60
CA MET A 210 20.50 9.00 6.39
C MET A 210 19.48 10.11 6.27
N SER A 211 18.18 9.80 6.42
CA SER A 211 17.10 10.78 6.40
C SER A 211 17.29 11.89 7.45
N LYS A 212 17.68 11.53 8.68
CA LYS A 212 18.00 12.51 9.73
C LYS A 212 19.20 13.40 9.39
N ARG A 213 20.19 12.88 8.66
CA ARG A 213 21.36 13.67 8.20
C ARG A 213 20.97 14.61 7.07
N THR A 214 20.27 14.11 6.04
CA THR A 214 19.78 14.90 4.91
C THR A 214 18.88 16.03 5.38
N GLY A 215 17.86 15.75 6.20
CA GLY A 215 16.96 16.80 6.71
C GLY A 215 17.67 17.89 7.54
N LYS A 216 18.75 17.53 8.25
CA LYS A 216 19.59 18.53 8.95
C LYS A 216 20.38 19.40 7.98
N GLN A 217 20.95 18.80 6.93
CA GLN A 217 21.67 19.52 5.89
C GLN A 217 20.75 20.49 5.15
N ASP A 218 19.59 20.02 4.69
CA ASP A 218 18.61 20.82 3.96
C ASP A 218 18.14 22.03 4.79
N MET A 219 17.90 21.84 6.09
CA MET A 219 17.54 22.94 6.99
C MET A 219 18.66 23.97 7.13
N GLU A 220 19.92 23.53 7.18
CA GLU A 220 21.06 24.46 7.31
C GLU A 220 21.33 25.21 6.00
N GLU A 221 21.17 24.56 4.85
CA GLU A 221 21.20 25.20 3.53
C GLU A 221 20.08 26.24 3.40
N LEU A 222 18.85 25.90 3.78
CA LEU A 222 17.72 26.83 3.79
C LEU A 222 17.99 28.05 4.70
N LYS A 223 18.60 27.85 5.87
CA LYS A 223 19.01 28.97 6.74
C LYS A 223 20.08 29.87 6.09
N LYS A 224 20.99 29.31 5.28
CA LYS A 224 21.98 30.12 4.54
C LYS A 224 21.29 30.91 3.43
N GLU A 225 20.41 30.28 2.65
CA GLU A 225 19.66 30.95 1.59
C GLU A 225 18.78 32.08 2.12
N VAL A 226 18.05 31.85 3.22
CA VAL A 226 17.25 32.89 3.87
C VAL A 226 18.11 34.08 4.32
N ARG A 227 19.31 33.82 4.86
CA ARG A 227 20.26 34.89 5.22
C ARG A 227 20.71 35.68 3.99
N VAL A 228 21.05 35.01 2.90
CA VAL A 228 21.45 35.64 1.63
C VAL A 228 20.30 36.48 1.05
N ALA A 229 19.08 35.93 0.99
CA ALA A 229 17.90 36.63 0.49
C ALA A 229 17.61 37.89 1.31
N ARG A 230 17.73 37.83 2.64
CA ARG A 230 17.63 39.01 3.51
C ARG A 230 18.69 40.05 3.19
N ARG A 231 19.95 39.65 2.99
CA ARG A 231 21.05 40.55 2.63
C ARG A 231 20.81 41.23 1.28
N ILE A 232 20.42 40.48 0.25
CA ILE A 232 20.09 41.02 -1.07
C ILE A 232 18.98 42.07 -0.93
N LYS A 233 17.90 41.74 -0.20
CA LYS A 233 16.78 42.68 0.05
C LYS A 233 17.26 43.96 0.73
N MET A 234 18.09 43.86 1.78
CA MET A 234 18.61 45.04 2.49
C MET A 234 19.55 45.90 1.65
N LEU A 235 20.27 45.33 0.68
CA LEU A 235 21.15 46.09 -0.22
C LEU A 235 20.36 46.75 -1.36
N HIS A 236 19.37 46.06 -1.92
CA HIS A 236 18.64 46.55 -3.09
C HIS A 236 17.55 47.57 -2.74
N CYS A 237 16.90 47.47 -1.56
CA CYS A 237 15.86 48.44 -1.17
C CYS A 237 16.38 49.88 -1.05
N PRO A 238 17.51 50.16 -0.36
CA PRO A 238 18.09 51.51 -0.29
C PRO A 238 18.57 52.02 -1.65
N SER A 239 19.19 51.17 -2.47
CA SER A 239 19.64 51.56 -3.82
C SER A 239 18.47 52.05 -4.66
N LYS A 240 17.36 51.27 -4.69
CA LYS A 240 16.16 51.66 -5.43
C LYS A 240 15.53 52.95 -4.91
N ALA A 241 15.56 53.18 -3.59
CA ALA A 241 15.09 54.43 -3.00
C ALA A 241 15.96 55.63 -3.43
N MET A 242 17.28 55.48 -3.40
CA MET A 242 18.23 56.50 -3.85
C MET A 242 18.05 56.84 -5.34
N ASP A 243 17.86 55.83 -6.18
CA ASP A 243 17.65 56.03 -7.62
C ASP A 243 16.39 56.87 -7.89
N LEU A 244 15.28 56.55 -7.19
CA LEU A 244 14.04 57.31 -7.27
C LEU A 244 14.19 58.74 -6.73
N GLU A 245 14.95 58.94 -5.65
CA GLU A 245 15.23 60.28 -5.12
C GLU A 245 16.02 61.14 -6.12
N ASN A 246 16.99 60.54 -6.81
CA ASN A 246 17.77 61.23 -7.83
C ASN A 246 16.90 61.58 -9.05
N GLU A 247 16.03 60.68 -9.50
CA GLU A 247 15.05 60.95 -10.55
C GLU A 247 14.10 62.10 -10.16
N ILE A 248 13.62 62.13 -8.92
CA ILE A 248 12.79 63.25 -8.43
C ILE A 248 13.57 64.56 -8.46
N LYS A 249 14.86 64.57 -8.08
CA LYS A 249 15.70 65.78 -8.12
C LYS A 249 15.88 66.29 -9.55
N THR A 250 16.13 65.41 -10.52
CA THR A 250 16.26 65.82 -11.94
C THR A 250 14.95 66.34 -12.50
N LEU A 251 13.81 65.69 -12.18
CA LEU A 251 12.48 66.17 -12.56
C LEU A 251 12.16 67.54 -11.96
N ARG A 252 12.53 67.79 -10.71
CA ARG A 252 12.37 69.12 -10.09
C ARG A 252 13.22 70.19 -10.77
N LYS A 253 14.49 69.89 -11.08
CA LYS A 253 15.38 70.81 -11.80
C LYS A 253 14.80 71.19 -13.18
N THR A 254 14.42 70.19 -13.96
CA THR A 254 13.83 70.41 -15.28
C THR A 254 12.51 71.16 -15.21
N PHE A 255 11.69 70.91 -14.17
CA PHE A 255 10.48 71.69 -13.91
C PHE A 255 10.78 73.16 -13.59
N THR A 256 11.80 73.43 -12.77
CA THR A 256 12.19 74.82 -12.46
C THR A 256 12.71 75.57 -13.68
N GLU A 257 13.51 74.92 -14.52
CA GLU A 257 14.01 75.49 -15.78
C GLU A 257 12.84 75.84 -16.71
N LYS A 258 11.94 74.88 -16.96
CA LYS A 258 10.74 75.10 -17.78
C LYS A 258 9.82 76.18 -17.21
N SER A 259 9.70 76.27 -15.89
CA SER A 259 8.90 77.32 -15.24
C SER A 259 9.48 78.71 -15.48
N VAL A 260 10.81 78.86 -15.38
CA VAL A 260 11.52 80.11 -15.70
C VAL A 260 11.34 80.46 -17.18
N ASP A 261 11.49 79.48 -18.09
CA ASP A 261 11.27 79.67 -19.51
C ASP A 261 9.84 80.15 -19.79
N CYS A 262 8.83 79.53 -19.17
CA CYS A 262 7.44 79.96 -19.27
C CYS A 262 7.24 81.40 -18.78
N VAL A 263 7.83 81.78 -17.64
CA VAL A 263 7.74 83.16 -17.13
C VAL A 263 8.42 84.16 -18.07
N ASN A 264 9.57 83.80 -18.64
CA ASN A 264 10.30 84.64 -19.59
C ASN A 264 9.50 84.82 -20.89
N LEU A 265 8.95 83.74 -21.45
CA LEU A 265 8.08 83.80 -22.61
C LEU A 265 6.83 84.67 -22.35
N LEU A 266 6.22 84.56 -21.17
CA LEU A 266 5.10 85.43 -20.79
C LEU A 266 5.52 86.91 -20.75
N LYS A 267 6.72 87.23 -20.25
CA LYS A 267 7.25 88.61 -20.27
C LYS A 267 7.55 89.09 -21.69
N GLU A 268 8.12 88.25 -22.54
CA GLU A 268 8.37 88.57 -23.96
C GLU A 268 7.06 88.85 -24.70
N LEU A 269 6.02 88.04 -24.48
CA LEU A 269 4.69 88.28 -25.04
C LEU A 269 4.10 89.62 -24.59
N GLU A 270 4.23 89.97 -23.30
CA GLU A 270 3.81 91.26 -22.76
C GLU A 270 4.62 92.44 -23.36
N LEU A 271 5.93 92.25 -23.58
CA LEU A 271 6.77 93.25 -24.26
C LEU A 271 6.37 93.45 -25.72
N HIS A 272 6.10 92.37 -26.47
CA HIS A 272 5.59 92.48 -27.84
C HIS A 272 4.21 93.16 -27.90
N LYS A 273 3.38 92.97 -26.87
CA LYS A 273 2.11 93.68 -26.72
C LYS A 273 2.32 95.19 -26.51
N ARG A 274 3.37 95.60 -25.78
CA ARG A 274 3.72 97.03 -25.54
C ARG A 274 4.51 97.69 -26.67
N LEU A 275 5.37 96.95 -27.37
CA LEU A 275 6.20 97.46 -28.48
C LEU A 275 5.37 97.71 -29.75
N LYS A 276 4.22 97.04 -29.88
CA LYS A 276 3.21 97.34 -30.89
C LYS A 276 2.32 98.54 -30.46
N GLY A 277 2.93 99.51 -29.79
CA GLY A 277 2.33 100.75 -29.31
C GLY A 277 2.98 101.95 -29.99
N ASN A 278 2.76 102.10 -31.29
CA ASN A 278 2.93 103.35 -32.03
C ASN A 278 1.66 103.57 -32.86
N ASP A 279 0.87 104.57 -32.45
CA ASP A 279 0.06 105.48 -33.27
C ASP A 279 -0.65 104.91 -34.51
N ILE A 280 -1.32 103.78 -34.37
CA ILE A 280 -2.48 103.48 -35.20
C ILE A 280 -3.66 103.46 -34.24
N PRO A 281 -4.65 104.38 -34.37
CA PRO A 281 -5.87 104.27 -33.59
C PRO A 281 -6.47 102.88 -33.84
N VAL A 282 -6.51 102.05 -32.79
CA VAL A 282 -7.09 100.71 -32.85
C VAL A 282 -8.59 100.89 -32.77
N PHE A 283 -9.25 100.57 -33.88
CA PHE A 283 -10.70 100.58 -33.97
C PHE A 283 -11.23 99.19 -33.71
N ASP A 284 -12.27 99.12 -32.87
CA ASP A 284 -13.08 97.91 -32.70
C ASP A 284 -14.47 98.12 -33.28
N LEU A 285 -15.14 97.01 -33.58
CA LEU A 285 -16.53 96.99 -34.00
C LEU A 285 -17.41 96.65 -32.79
N GLU A 286 -18.22 97.60 -32.37
CA GLU A 286 -19.17 97.41 -31.27
C GLU A 286 -20.60 97.32 -31.85
N GLY A 287 -21.45 96.57 -31.15
CA GLY A 287 -22.80 96.23 -31.59
C GLY A 287 -23.02 94.72 -31.70
N LEU A 288 -24.29 94.31 -31.63
CA LEU A 288 -24.66 92.90 -31.77
C LEU A 288 -24.44 92.47 -33.23
N GLN A 289 -23.89 91.27 -33.47
CA GLN A 289 -23.68 90.75 -34.82
C GLN A 289 -24.89 89.95 -35.29
N CYS A 290 -26.06 90.58 -35.34
CA CYS A 290 -27.30 89.95 -35.80
C CYS A 290 -28.07 90.81 -36.80
N LEU A 291 -28.84 90.19 -37.68
CA LEU A 291 -29.63 90.90 -38.69
C LEU A 291 -30.65 91.83 -38.03
N GLY A 292 -30.66 93.11 -38.44
CA GLY A 292 -31.53 94.15 -37.87
C GLY A 292 -30.89 95.00 -36.76
N SER A 293 -29.66 94.68 -36.34
CA SER A 293 -28.87 95.52 -35.45
C SER A 293 -27.93 96.45 -36.22
N MET A 294 -27.35 97.43 -35.51
CA MET A 294 -26.38 98.37 -36.05
C MET A 294 -25.00 98.09 -35.44
N LEU A 295 -23.99 98.07 -36.30
CA LEU A 295 -22.59 97.97 -35.90
C LEU A 295 -21.97 99.36 -36.02
N HIS A 296 -21.27 99.79 -34.98
CA HIS A 296 -20.58 101.08 -34.91
C HIS A 296 -19.09 100.87 -34.67
N ILE A 297 -18.27 101.75 -35.25
CA ILE A 297 -16.82 101.72 -35.10
C ILE A 297 -16.44 102.57 -33.89
N VAL A 298 -15.67 102.01 -32.96
CA VAL A 298 -15.27 102.68 -31.72
C VAL A 298 -13.76 102.73 -31.59
N CYS A 299 -13.23 103.85 -31.11
CA CYS A 299 -11.81 103.99 -30.78
C CYS A 299 -11.53 103.39 -29.40
N GLN A 300 -10.58 102.45 -29.30
CA GLN A 300 -10.21 101.81 -28.02
C GLN A 300 -9.63 102.79 -26.98
N ASN A 301 -9.23 104.01 -27.38
CA ASN A 301 -8.55 104.97 -26.49
C ASN A 301 -9.50 105.92 -25.73
N GLY A 302 -10.83 105.70 -25.76
CA GLY A 302 -11.80 106.36 -24.87
C GLY A 302 -11.97 107.88 -25.04
N THR A 303 -11.33 108.49 -26.04
CA THR A 303 -11.48 109.92 -26.40
C THR A 303 -12.49 110.05 -27.54
N PRO A 304 -13.50 110.95 -27.47
CA PRO A 304 -14.41 111.19 -28.58
C PRO A 304 -13.61 111.76 -29.76
N MET A 305 -13.54 111.01 -30.86
CA MET A 305 -12.80 111.42 -32.06
C MET A 305 -13.77 111.78 -33.18
N ASP A 306 -13.45 112.81 -33.94
CA ASP A 306 -14.26 113.24 -35.09
C ASP A 306 -13.97 112.35 -36.31
N PHE A 307 -15.00 111.68 -36.82
CA PHE A 307 -14.92 110.76 -37.96
C PHE A 307 -14.94 111.46 -39.32
N SER A 308 -15.09 112.79 -39.34
CA SER A 308 -15.18 113.60 -40.57
C SER A 308 -13.98 113.45 -41.52
N ASN A 309 -12.80 113.10 -41.01
CA ASN A 309 -11.57 112.93 -41.80
C ASN A 309 -11.21 111.46 -42.12
N ILE A 310 -12.09 110.49 -41.82
CA ILE A 310 -11.78 109.05 -41.98
C ILE A 310 -12.61 108.46 -43.12
N SER A 311 -11.93 107.77 -44.05
CA SER A 311 -12.60 106.96 -45.08
C SER A 311 -12.91 105.57 -44.52
N VAL A 312 -14.20 105.24 -44.40
CA VAL A 312 -14.67 103.93 -43.92
C VAL A 312 -15.24 103.14 -45.09
N GLN A 313 -14.82 101.88 -45.23
CA GLN A 313 -15.34 100.96 -46.24
C GLN A 313 -15.75 99.65 -45.58
N TRP A 314 -16.99 99.24 -45.78
CA TRP A 314 -17.51 97.97 -45.30
C TRP A 314 -17.27 96.85 -46.30
N PHE A 315 -16.98 95.66 -45.78
CA PHE A 315 -16.80 94.45 -46.58
C PHE A 315 -17.64 93.32 -45.99
N ARG A 316 -18.17 92.47 -46.87
CA ARG A 316 -18.71 91.17 -46.48
C ARG A 316 -17.72 90.08 -46.87
N ILE A 317 -17.62 89.06 -46.04
CA ILE A 317 -16.77 87.90 -46.30
C ILE A 317 -17.61 86.87 -47.05
N HIS A 318 -17.12 86.41 -48.20
CA HIS A 318 -17.79 85.36 -48.95
C HIS A 318 -17.64 84.02 -48.19
N PRO A 319 -18.71 83.23 -47.98
CA PRO A 319 -18.65 82.05 -47.11
C PRO A 319 -17.79 80.89 -47.64
N LYS A 320 -17.38 80.93 -48.92
CA LYS A 320 -16.64 79.84 -49.60
C LYS A 320 -15.19 80.18 -49.96
N GLU A 321 -14.84 81.46 -49.95
CA GLU A 321 -13.49 81.92 -50.28
C GLU A 321 -13.20 83.07 -49.33
N SER A 322 -11.99 83.13 -48.75
CA SER A 322 -11.55 84.21 -47.86
C SER A 322 -11.38 85.57 -48.56
N ASN A 323 -12.03 85.74 -49.71
CA ASN A 323 -12.11 86.97 -50.48
C ASN A 323 -13.14 87.92 -49.84
N LYS A 324 -12.72 89.18 -49.69
CA LYS A 324 -13.53 90.26 -49.12
C LYS A 324 -14.25 90.99 -50.25
N GLU A 325 -15.58 90.99 -50.25
CA GLU A 325 -16.38 91.76 -51.19
C GLU A 325 -16.74 93.14 -50.61
N ILE A 326 -16.55 94.19 -51.41
CA ILE A 326 -16.88 95.57 -51.04
C ILE A 326 -18.41 95.71 -50.96
N ILE A 327 -18.92 96.20 -49.82
CA ILE A 327 -20.29 96.67 -49.70
C ILE A 327 -20.31 98.11 -50.21
N SER A 328 -20.76 98.32 -51.45
CA SER A 328 -20.91 99.67 -51.99
C SER A 328 -21.97 100.41 -51.19
N GLY A 329 -21.59 101.54 -50.58
CA GLY A 329 -22.42 102.32 -49.67
C GLY A 329 -22.20 103.81 -49.83
#